data_AF-A0A382XE69-F1
#
_entry.id   AF-A0A382XE69-F1
#
_cell.length_a   1.000
_cell.length_b   1.000
_cell.length_c   1.000
_cell.angle_alpha   90.00
_cell.angle_beta   90.00
_cell.angle_gamma   90.00
#
_symmetry.space_group_name_H-M   'P 1'
#
loop_
_entity.id
_entity.type
_entity.pdbx_description
1 polymer ?
#
loop_
_entity_poly.entity_id
_entity_poly.type
_entity_poly.pdbx_seq_one_letter_code
_entity_poly.pdbx_strand_id
1 'polypeptide(L)'
;MSVQVSYKKQAILGLMFLLVILSAVEIISRIVLDERDSCNQSLPMSGLYEHLTISDLKKICQDYYHNIIQYPLPIIHYEPNQKTDTVTINSHGFRGEELEQEKTDDKEYRIFVLGGSVLYGIFATSDNTTIPGYLQEFYNEFTTDRDVRVINAGANGHESFAETYLVKNKIIDLNPDLIIVLDGW
;
A
#
# COMPACT_ATOMS: atom_id res chain seq x y z
N MET A 1 25.43 -39.56 -45.82
CA MET A 1 26.41 -38.59 -45.30
C MET A 1 25.99 -38.19 -43.89
N SER A 2 26.82 -38.45 -42.89
CA SER A 2 26.59 -38.01 -41.50
C SER A 2 27.28 -36.65 -41.33
N VAL A 3 26.52 -35.62 -40.95
CA VAL A 3 27.08 -34.29 -40.66
C VAL A 3 27.46 -34.25 -39.18
N GLN A 4 28.76 -34.25 -38.88
CA GLN A 4 29.26 -34.15 -37.52
C GLN A 4 29.25 -32.70 -37.06
N VAL A 5 28.32 -32.35 -36.16
CA VAL A 5 28.23 -31.01 -35.57
C VAL A 5 29.17 -30.92 -34.38
N SER A 6 30.02 -29.88 -34.34
CA SER A 6 30.95 -29.65 -33.21
C SER A 6 30.22 -29.54 -31.87
N TYR A 7 30.78 -30.14 -30.82
CA TYR A 7 30.27 -30.06 -29.44
C TYR A 7 30.02 -28.62 -28.97
N LYS A 8 30.83 -27.65 -29.39
CA LYS A 8 30.61 -26.23 -29.09
C LYS A 8 29.27 -25.73 -29.65
N LYS A 9 28.91 -26.11 -30.87
CA LYS A 9 27.64 -25.74 -31.51
C LYS A 9 26.46 -26.46 -30.84
N GLN A 10 26.65 -27.72 -30.43
CA GLN A 10 25.63 -28.47 -29.68
C GLN A 10 25.35 -27.84 -28.31
N ALA A 11 26.40 -27.45 -27.58
CA ALA A 11 26.27 -26.77 -26.29
C ALA A 11 25.56 -25.41 -26.41
N ILE A 12 25.90 -24.61 -27.44
CA ILE A 12 25.23 -23.34 -27.71
C ILE A 12 23.74 -23.57 -28.05
N LEU A 13 23.43 -24.54 -28.90
CA LEU A 13 22.03 -24.87 -29.23
C LEU A 13 21.25 -25.35 -28.00
N GLY A 14 21.87 -26.19 -27.15
CA GLY A 14 21.28 -26.63 -25.90
C GLY A 14 21.00 -25.47 -24.94
N LEU A 15 21.93 -24.52 -24.82
CA LEU A 15 21.73 -23.31 -24.01
C LEU A 15 20.60 -22.44 -24.56
N MET A 16 20.55 -22.22 -25.88
CA MET A 16 19.45 -21.47 -26.50
C MET A 16 18.10 -22.14 -26.24
N PHE A 17 18.03 -23.47 -26.37
CA PHE A 17 16.80 -24.22 -26.10
C PHE A 17 16.39 -24.14 -24.63
N LEU A 18 17.34 -24.24 -23.70
CA LEU A 18 17.10 -24.06 -22.28
C LEU A 18 16.55 -22.66 -21.98
N LEU A 19 17.12 -21.60 -22.57
CA LEU A 19 16.64 -20.24 -22.40
C LEU A 19 15.20 -20.08 -22.92
N VAL A 20 14.86 -20.70 -24.06
CA VAL A 20 13.49 -20.69 -24.59
C VAL A 20 12.52 -21.39 -23.63
N ILE A 21 12.90 -22.55 -23.09
CA ILE A 21 12.08 -23.25 -22.09
C ILE A 21 11.88 -22.40 -20.84
N LEU A 22 12.95 -21.83 -20.28
CA LEU A 22 12.87 -20.99 -19.08
C LEU A 22 11.99 -19.76 -19.33
N SER A 23 12.10 -19.14 -20.51
CA SER A 23 11.26 -18.01 -20.90
C SER A 23 9.79 -18.42 -21.01
N ALA A 24 9.50 -19.57 -21.61
CA ALA A 24 8.14 -20.09 -21.72
C ALA A 24 7.53 -20.41 -20.35
N VAL A 25 8.29 -21.05 -19.45
CA VAL A 25 7.86 -21.34 -18.08
C VAL A 25 7.57 -20.05 -17.32
N GLU A 26 8.43 -19.03 -17.45
CA GLU A 26 8.24 -17.73 -16.83
C GLU A 26 6.96 -17.04 -17.32
N ILE A 27 6.73 -17.01 -18.64
CA ILE A 27 5.53 -16.41 -19.24
C ILE A 27 4.26 -17.13 -18.76
N ILE A 28 4.23 -18.46 -18.82
CA ILE A 28 3.07 -19.25 -18.36
C ILE A 28 2.84 -19.03 -16.87
N SER A 29 3.89 -19.02 -16.06
CA SER A 29 3.79 -18.80 -14.62
C SER A 29 3.21 -17.42 -14.31
N ARG A 30 3.63 -16.38 -15.02
CA ARG A 30 3.07 -15.02 -14.87
C ARG A 30 1.60 -14.94 -15.24
N ILE A 31 1.18 -15.59 -16.34
CA ILE A 31 -0.23 -15.63 -16.75
C ILE A 31 -1.06 -16.33 -15.68
N VAL A 32 -0.62 -17.50 -15.19
CA VAL A 32 -1.35 -18.26 -14.17
C VAL A 32 -1.42 -17.51 -12.85
N LEU A 33 -0.36 -16.82 -12.44
CA LEU A 33 -0.34 -16.01 -11.22
C LEU A 33 -1.29 -14.82 -11.34
N ASP A 34 -1.26 -14.09 -12.46
CA ASP A 34 -2.16 -12.96 -12.71
C ASP A 34 -3.64 -13.40 -12.76
N GLU A 35 -3.92 -14.55 -13.40
CA GLU A 35 -5.27 -15.12 -13.43
C GLU A 35 -5.74 -15.61 -12.07
N ARG A 36 -4.85 -16.11 -11.19
CA ARG A 36 -5.21 -16.64 -9.86
C ARG A 36 -5.12 -15.61 -8.74
N ASP A 37 -4.70 -14.39 -9.04
CA ASP A 37 -4.62 -13.33 -8.06
C ASP A 37 -6.03 -12.96 -7.57
N SER A 38 -6.27 -13.19 -6.29
CA SER A 38 -7.59 -12.97 -5.68
C SER A 38 -8.02 -11.52 -5.75
N CYS A 39 -7.10 -10.55 -5.76
CA CYS A 39 -7.42 -9.14 -5.89
C CYS A 39 -7.88 -8.82 -7.32
N ASN A 40 -7.09 -9.24 -8.31
CA ASN A 40 -7.41 -9.00 -9.72
C ASN A 40 -8.74 -9.63 -10.13
N GLN A 41 -9.15 -10.73 -9.49
CA GLN A 41 -10.46 -11.34 -9.72
C GLN A 41 -11.58 -10.70 -8.89
N SER A 42 -11.35 -10.46 -7.59
CA SER A 42 -12.43 -10.08 -6.66
C SER A 42 -12.81 -8.60 -6.75
N LEU A 43 -11.87 -7.69 -7.00
CA LEU A 43 -12.17 -6.26 -7.11
C LEU A 43 -13.15 -5.96 -8.24
N PRO A 44 -12.97 -6.47 -9.48
CA PRO A 44 -13.95 -6.29 -10.55
C PRO A 44 -15.33 -6.87 -10.22
N MET A 45 -15.38 -7.99 -9.47
CA MET A 45 -16.63 -8.64 -9.09
C MET A 45 -17.35 -7.95 -7.92
N SER A 46 -16.69 -7.04 -7.20
CA SER A 46 -17.25 -6.37 -6.01
C SER A 46 -18.39 -5.40 -6.34
N GLY A 47 -18.42 -4.86 -7.56
CA GLY A 47 -19.35 -3.79 -7.95
C GLY A 47 -19.07 -2.42 -7.29
N LEU A 48 -17.98 -2.28 -6.53
CA LEU A 48 -17.66 -1.04 -5.79
C LEU A 48 -17.00 0.04 -6.65
N TYR A 49 -16.48 -0.32 -7.82
CA TYR A 49 -15.63 0.53 -8.65
C TYR A 49 -16.20 0.77 -10.05
N GLU A 50 -17.46 1.22 -10.13
CA GLU A 50 -18.21 1.32 -11.41
C GLU A 50 -17.55 2.18 -12.49
N HIS A 51 -16.70 3.14 -12.09
CA HIS A 51 -16.05 4.09 -13.01
C HIS A 51 -14.61 3.72 -13.38
N LEU A 52 -14.07 2.63 -12.84
CA LEU A 52 -12.70 2.21 -13.09
C LEU A 52 -12.62 1.09 -14.12
N THR A 53 -11.56 1.11 -14.92
CA THR A 53 -11.28 0.02 -15.86
C THR A 53 -10.63 -1.15 -15.13
N ILE A 54 -10.65 -2.35 -15.73
CA ILE A 54 -9.91 -3.51 -15.20
C ILE A 54 -8.43 -3.20 -15.02
N SER A 55 -7.84 -2.38 -15.90
CA SER A 55 -6.44 -1.96 -15.79
C SER A 55 -6.20 -1.12 -14.53
N ASP A 56 -7.13 -0.23 -14.18
CA ASP A 56 -7.03 0.60 -12.97
C ASP A 56 -7.16 -0.27 -11.71
N LEU A 57 -8.05 -1.26 -11.73
CA LEU A 57 -8.20 -2.21 -10.62
C LEU A 57 -6.95 -3.06 -10.42
N LYS A 58 -6.35 -3.55 -11.50
CA LYS A 58 -5.05 -4.24 -11.43
C LYS A 58 -3.98 -3.34 -10.83
N LYS A 59 -3.99 -2.05 -11.17
CA LYS A 59 -3.04 -1.08 -10.62
C LYS A 59 -3.22 -0.88 -9.11
N ILE A 60 -4.46 -0.78 -8.63
CA ILE A 60 -4.77 -0.76 -7.19
C ILE A 60 -4.22 -2.01 -6.49
N CYS A 61 -4.41 -3.20 -7.08
CA CYS A 61 -3.84 -4.44 -6.55
C CYS A 61 -2.31 -4.41 -6.52
N GLN A 62 -1.67 -3.99 -7.61
CA GLN A 62 -0.20 -3.91 -7.69
C GLN A 62 0.38 -2.91 -6.69
N ASP A 63 -0.24 -1.74 -6.57
CA ASP A 63 0.18 -0.72 -5.61
C ASP A 63 0.22 -1.27 -4.19
N TYR A 64 -0.84 -1.99 -3.81
CA TYR A 64 -0.95 -2.56 -2.48
C TYR A 64 -0.03 -3.76 -2.24
N TYR A 65 0.01 -4.75 -3.15
CA TYR A 65 0.73 -6.00 -2.91
C TYR A 65 2.22 -5.95 -3.27
N HIS A 66 2.63 -5.05 -4.16
CA HIS A 66 3.95 -5.11 -4.77
C HIS A 66 4.73 -3.80 -4.74
N ASN A 67 4.06 -2.64 -4.72
CA ASN A 67 4.75 -1.35 -4.81
C ASN A 67 4.91 -0.64 -3.46
N ILE A 68 4.11 -1.00 -2.45
CA ILE A 68 4.27 -0.51 -1.07
C ILE A 68 5.02 -1.55 -0.24
N ILE A 69 6.19 -1.16 0.24
CA ILE A 69 7.04 -1.95 1.12
C ILE A 69 6.53 -1.80 2.57
N GLN A 70 6.24 -2.95 3.17
CA GLN A 70 5.84 -3.09 4.56
C GLN A 70 6.78 -4.08 5.25
N TYR A 71 7.32 -3.72 6.41
CA TYR A 71 8.13 -4.63 7.23
C TYR A 71 7.29 -5.23 8.35
N PRO A 72 7.41 -6.54 8.61
CA PRO A 72 6.65 -7.19 9.67
C PRO A 72 7.25 -7.03 11.07
N LEU A 73 8.52 -6.60 11.19
CA LEU A 73 9.28 -6.61 12.44
C LEU A 73 9.95 -5.24 12.70
N PRO A 74 10.16 -4.83 13.98
CA PRO A 74 9.73 -5.52 15.19
C PRO A 74 8.21 -5.49 15.40
N ILE A 75 7.55 -4.50 14.80
CA ILE A 75 6.10 -4.36 14.64
C ILE A 75 5.85 -3.91 13.21
N ILE A 76 4.69 -4.25 12.67
CA ILE A 76 4.30 -3.89 11.31
C ILE A 76 4.40 -2.38 11.09
N HIS A 77 5.15 -1.97 10.06
CA HIS A 77 5.26 -0.57 9.64
C HIS A 77 5.59 -0.47 8.15
N TYR A 78 5.26 0.66 7.54
CA TYR A 78 5.63 0.95 6.16
C TYR A 78 7.01 1.61 6.08
N GLU A 79 7.76 1.30 5.02
CA GLU A 79 8.95 2.09 4.66
C GLU A 79 8.52 3.55 4.42
N PRO A 80 9.20 4.55 4.99
CA PRO A 80 8.87 5.95 4.74
C PRO A 80 9.11 6.41 3.30
N ASN A 81 8.50 7.54 2.91
CA ASN A 81 8.71 8.23 1.63
C ASN A 81 8.40 7.37 0.39
N GLN A 82 7.29 6.64 0.43
CA GLN A 82 6.82 5.84 -0.70
C GLN A 82 5.67 6.55 -1.40
N LYS A 83 5.57 6.40 -2.71
CA LYS A 83 4.45 6.94 -3.48
C LYS A 83 4.10 6.04 -4.65
N THR A 84 2.82 5.71 -4.75
CA THR A 84 2.20 5.09 -5.91
C THR A 84 1.12 6.01 -6.46
N ASP A 85 0.28 5.53 -7.37
CA ASP A 85 -0.84 6.30 -7.88
C ASP A 85 -2.01 6.39 -6.90
N THR A 86 -2.09 5.48 -5.94
CA THR A 86 -3.22 5.32 -5.01
C THR A 86 -2.83 5.54 -3.55
N VAL A 87 -1.54 5.41 -3.22
CA VAL A 87 -1.03 5.48 -1.85
C VAL A 87 0.18 6.40 -1.79
N THR A 88 0.17 7.33 -0.84
CA THR A 88 1.36 8.05 -0.40
C THR A 88 1.71 7.62 1.03
N ILE A 89 2.97 7.30 1.30
CA ILE A 89 3.50 7.07 2.64
C ILE A 89 4.50 8.17 2.95
N ASN A 90 4.21 8.97 3.96
CA ASN A 90 5.03 10.11 4.32
C ASN A 90 6.35 9.73 5.00
N SER A 91 7.17 10.73 5.33
CA SER A 91 8.45 10.56 6.04
C SER A 91 8.31 9.92 7.42
N HIS A 92 7.12 9.95 8.01
CA HIS A 92 6.78 9.25 9.25
C HIS A 92 6.20 7.85 9.03
N GLY A 93 6.13 7.33 7.80
CA GLY A 93 5.60 6.00 7.55
C GLY A 93 4.07 5.89 7.71
N PHE A 94 3.36 7.01 7.74
CA PHE A 94 1.89 7.06 7.76
C PHE A 94 1.36 7.28 6.36
N ARG A 95 0.12 6.84 6.10
CA ARG A 95 -0.52 7.07 4.81
C ARG A 95 -1.02 8.51 4.71
N GLY A 96 -0.77 9.15 3.57
CA GLY A 96 -1.22 10.50 3.25
C GLY A 96 -0.07 11.51 3.14
N GLU A 97 -0.41 12.78 3.26
CA GLU A 97 0.52 13.89 3.08
C GLU A 97 1.64 13.94 4.14
N GLU A 98 2.71 14.68 3.81
CA GLU A 98 3.79 14.95 4.76
C GLU A 98 3.28 15.66 6.00
N LEU A 99 3.87 15.29 7.14
CA LEU A 99 3.54 15.82 8.46
C LEU A 99 4.83 16.33 9.08
N GLU A 100 4.83 17.57 9.54
CA GLU A 100 5.98 18.14 10.26
C GLU A 100 6.08 17.56 11.67
N GLN A 101 7.31 17.30 12.13
CA GLN A 101 7.54 16.77 13.48
C GLN A 101 6.88 17.65 14.55
N GLU A 102 7.16 18.95 14.50
CA GLU A 102 6.59 19.95 15.38
C GLU A 102 5.44 20.67 14.69
N LYS A 103 4.45 21.11 15.47
CA LYS A 103 3.39 21.99 14.95
C LYS A 103 4.01 23.34 14.64
N THR A 104 3.73 23.87 13.45
CA THR A 104 4.25 25.17 13.02
C THR A 104 3.24 26.30 13.19
N ASP A 105 1.97 25.96 13.44
CA ASP A 105 0.86 26.86 13.71
C ASP A 105 0.10 26.40 14.97
N ASP A 106 -0.22 27.33 15.88
CA ASP A 106 -1.03 27.09 17.08
C ASP A 106 -2.48 26.65 16.74
N LYS A 107 -2.93 26.92 15.52
CA LYS A 107 -4.22 26.45 15.00
C LYS A 107 -4.21 24.99 14.57
N GLU A 108 -3.04 24.38 14.39
CA GLU A 108 -2.91 23.00 13.94
C GLU A 108 -3.45 22.03 14.99
N TYR A 109 -4.45 21.23 14.60
CA TYR A 109 -5.11 20.24 15.43
C TYR A 109 -4.94 18.85 14.80
N ARG A 110 -4.09 18.00 15.39
CA ARG A 110 -3.69 16.69 14.87
C ARG A 110 -4.59 15.60 15.43
N ILE A 111 -5.33 14.94 14.53
CA ILE A 111 -6.14 13.76 14.81
C ILE A 111 -5.44 12.54 14.22
N PHE A 112 -4.89 11.67 15.06
CA PHE A 112 -4.36 10.39 14.62
C PHE A 112 -5.47 9.35 14.64
N VAL A 113 -5.67 8.65 13.53
CA VAL A 113 -6.62 7.54 13.45
C VAL A 113 -5.81 6.24 13.36
N LEU A 114 -6.13 5.27 14.22
CA LEU A 114 -5.43 3.98 14.38
C LEU A 114 -6.32 2.80 14.07
N GLY A 115 -5.75 1.74 13.52
CA GLY A 115 -6.47 0.51 13.20
C GLY A 115 -5.77 -0.31 12.13
N GLY A 116 -6.41 -1.43 11.78
CA GLY A 116 -5.90 -2.40 10.80
C GLY A 116 -6.03 -1.98 9.33
N SER A 117 -6.10 -2.98 8.46
CA SER A 117 -6.19 -2.82 6.99
C SER A 117 -7.39 -2.00 6.51
N VAL A 118 -8.51 -2.07 7.24
CA VAL A 118 -9.72 -1.28 6.95
C VAL A 118 -9.43 0.21 7.09
N LEU A 119 -8.78 0.61 8.18
CA LEU A 119 -8.44 2.02 8.38
C LEU A 119 -7.33 2.48 7.45
N TYR A 120 -6.30 1.65 7.26
CA TYR A 120 -5.26 1.92 6.26
C TYR A 120 -5.87 2.22 4.89
N GLY A 121 -7.01 1.61 4.56
CA GLY A 121 -7.73 1.81 3.31
C GLY A 121 -7.21 0.89 2.22
N ILE A 122 -7.06 -0.40 2.54
CA ILE A 122 -6.73 -1.42 1.55
C ILE A 122 -7.70 -1.30 0.35
N PHE A 123 -7.13 -1.22 -0.86
CA PHE A 123 -7.87 -1.04 -2.12
C PHE A 123 -8.65 0.28 -2.25
N ALA A 124 -8.39 1.28 -1.42
CA ALA A 124 -8.84 2.65 -1.69
C ALA A 124 -8.19 3.19 -2.96
N THR A 125 -8.94 3.98 -3.72
CA THR A 125 -8.50 4.52 -5.02
C THR A 125 -7.53 5.69 -4.89
N SER A 126 -7.44 6.32 -3.72
CA SER A 126 -6.48 7.36 -3.37
C SER A 126 -6.40 7.50 -1.85
N ASP A 127 -5.47 8.32 -1.36
CA ASP A 127 -5.42 8.69 0.06
C ASP A 127 -6.72 9.38 0.53
N ASN A 128 -7.38 10.13 -0.36
CA ASN A 128 -8.61 10.87 -0.07
C ASN A 128 -9.85 9.95 0.00
N THR A 129 -9.83 8.78 -0.64
CA THR A 129 -10.95 7.82 -0.58
C THR A 129 -10.81 6.80 0.54
N THR A 130 -9.99 7.10 1.54
CA THR A 130 -9.90 6.36 2.81
C THR A 130 -10.84 6.96 3.86
N ILE A 131 -11.12 6.23 4.96
CA ILE A 131 -11.90 6.77 6.08
C ILE A 131 -11.24 8.07 6.63
N PRO A 132 -9.92 8.14 6.88
CA PRO A 132 -9.26 9.39 7.25
C PRO A 132 -9.33 10.48 6.18
N GLY A 133 -9.27 10.12 4.90
CA GLY A 133 -9.41 11.05 3.78
C GLY A 133 -10.76 11.75 3.76
N TYR A 134 -11.85 11.00 3.88
CA TYR A 134 -13.20 11.57 4.01
C TYR A 134 -13.37 12.38 5.30
N LEU A 135 -12.75 11.94 6.41
CA LEU A 135 -12.78 12.70 7.66
C LEU A 135 -12.04 14.03 7.54
N GLN A 136 -10.92 14.07 6.80
CA GLN A 136 -10.20 15.30 6.48
C GLN A 136 -11.08 16.26 5.67
N GLU A 137 -11.73 15.77 4.61
CA GLU A 137 -12.64 16.57 3.78
C GLU A 137 -13.79 17.15 4.61
N PHE A 138 -14.40 16.32 5.47
CA PHE A 138 -15.44 16.77 6.39
C PHE A 138 -14.96 17.92 7.28
N TYR A 139 -13.77 17.81 7.89
CA TYR A 139 -13.27 18.87 8.77
C TYR A 139 -12.87 20.14 8.03
N ASN A 140 -12.37 20.03 6.80
CA ASN A 140 -12.08 21.18 5.94
C ASN A 140 -13.35 22.01 5.67
N GLU A 141 -14.52 21.36 5.57
CA GLU A 141 -15.80 22.04 5.40
C GLU A 141 -16.43 22.49 6.73
N PHE A 142 -16.22 21.71 7.79
CA PHE A 142 -16.85 21.92 9.09
C PHE A 142 -16.33 23.16 9.82
N THR A 143 -15.04 23.46 9.73
CA THR A 143 -14.44 24.60 10.45
C THR A 143 -13.22 25.17 9.74
N THR A 144 -13.04 26.49 9.88
CA THR A 144 -11.82 27.21 9.49
C THR A 144 -11.10 27.84 10.69
N ASP A 145 -11.63 27.63 11.90
CA ASP A 145 -11.05 28.16 13.15
C ASP A 145 -9.78 27.41 13.56
N ARG A 146 -9.69 26.14 13.15
CA ARG A 146 -8.56 25.23 13.36
C ARG A 146 -8.12 24.65 12.02
N ASP A 147 -6.81 24.44 11.89
CA ASP A 147 -6.27 23.64 10.80
C ASP A 147 -6.26 22.17 11.27
N VAL A 148 -7.37 21.48 11.01
CA VAL A 148 -7.51 20.08 11.42
C VAL A 148 -6.74 19.20 10.46
N ARG A 149 -5.81 18.41 10.98
CA ARG A 149 -4.98 17.47 10.25
C ARG A 149 -5.36 16.06 10.68
N VAL A 150 -5.95 15.28 9.80
CA VAL A 150 -6.32 13.88 10.04
C VAL A 150 -5.23 12.98 9.47
N ILE A 151 -4.55 12.24 10.34
CA ILE A 151 -3.41 11.40 10.00
C ILE A 151 -3.84 9.94 10.02
N ASN A 152 -3.70 9.26 8.87
CA ASN A 152 -3.96 7.83 8.75
C ASN A 152 -2.75 7.05 9.27
N ALA A 153 -2.80 6.67 10.54
CA ALA A 153 -1.79 5.83 11.19
C ALA A 153 -2.15 4.34 11.19
N GLY A 154 -3.15 3.93 10.39
CA GLY A 154 -3.50 2.53 10.24
C GLY A 154 -2.48 1.76 9.42
N ALA A 155 -2.37 0.46 9.64
CA ALA A 155 -1.60 -0.42 8.78
C ALA A 155 -2.23 -1.81 8.65
N ASN A 156 -1.98 -2.46 7.51
CA ASN A 156 -2.44 -3.82 7.34
C ASN A 156 -1.87 -4.75 8.40
N GLY A 157 -2.74 -5.45 9.13
CA GLY A 157 -2.35 -6.38 10.19
C GLY A 157 -2.04 -5.73 11.54
N HIS A 158 -2.28 -4.42 11.70
CA HIS A 158 -2.27 -3.83 13.03
C HIS A 158 -3.39 -4.43 13.89
N GLU A 159 -3.01 -4.74 15.12
CA GLU A 159 -3.85 -5.11 16.25
C GLU A 159 -3.51 -4.16 17.40
N SER A 160 -4.34 -4.14 18.45
CA SER A 160 -4.22 -3.15 19.52
C SER A 160 -2.86 -3.13 20.23
N PHE A 161 -2.09 -4.24 20.20
CA PHE A 161 -0.70 -4.25 20.68
C PHE A 161 0.23 -3.39 19.81
N ALA A 162 0.18 -3.57 18.49
CA ALA A 162 0.97 -2.81 17.52
C ALA A 162 0.64 -1.32 17.60
N GLU A 163 -0.65 -0.99 17.71
CA GLU A 163 -1.13 0.39 17.82
C GLU A 163 -0.68 1.04 19.14
N THR A 164 -0.80 0.34 20.27
CA THR A 164 -0.34 0.85 21.56
C THR A 164 1.17 1.15 21.52
N TYR A 165 1.95 0.28 20.88
CA TYR A 165 3.37 0.52 20.68
C TYR A 165 3.62 1.73 19.78
N LEU A 166 2.91 1.86 18.66
CA LEU A 166 3.02 2.98 17.73
C LEU A 166 2.70 4.31 18.43
N VAL A 167 1.66 4.32 19.26
CA VAL A 167 1.28 5.48 20.06
C VAL A 167 2.42 5.89 20.98
N LYS A 168 2.90 4.93 21.79
CA LYS A 168 3.90 5.18 22.83
C LYS A 168 5.26 5.62 22.27
N ASN A 169 5.68 5.07 21.13
CA ASN A 169 7.04 5.23 20.64
C ASN A 169 7.16 6.16 19.44
N LYS A 170 6.04 6.71 18.93
CA LYS A 170 6.07 7.57 17.73
C LYS A 170 5.02 8.66 17.75
N ILE A 171 3.74 8.32 17.90
CA ILE A 171 2.66 9.30 17.74
C ILE A 171 2.69 10.34 18.86
N ILE A 172 3.02 9.94 20.09
CA ILE A 172 3.08 10.89 21.22
C ILE A 172 4.09 12.02 20.98
N ASP A 173 5.20 11.74 20.29
CA ASP A 173 6.24 12.71 19.97
C ASP A 173 5.82 13.67 18.84
N LEU A 174 4.73 13.37 18.15
CA LEU A 174 4.12 14.22 17.11
C LEU A 174 3.02 15.13 17.68
N ASN A 175 2.92 15.22 19.00
CA ASN A 175 2.00 16.11 19.73
C ASN A 175 0.52 15.99 19.24
N PRO A 176 -0.10 14.80 19.38
CA PRO A 176 -1.47 14.56 18.95
C PRO A 176 -2.45 15.29 19.88
N ASP A 177 -3.54 15.83 19.33
CA ASP A 177 -4.62 16.41 20.14
C ASP A 177 -5.77 15.43 20.38
N LEU A 178 -5.97 14.52 19.42
CA LEU A 178 -6.97 13.47 19.46
C LEU A 178 -6.42 12.20 18.84
N ILE A 179 -6.71 11.06 19.48
CA ILE A 179 -6.47 9.74 18.92
C ILE A 179 -7.82 9.03 18.80
N ILE A 180 -8.13 8.55 17.60
CA ILE A 180 -9.31 7.76 17.31
C ILE A 180 -8.84 6.34 16.98
N VAL A 181 -9.44 5.33 17.61
CA VAL A 181 -9.11 3.92 17.34
C VAL A 181 -10.31 3.29 16.63
N LEU A 182 -10.08 2.75 15.44
CA LEU A 182 -11.04 2.02 14.63
C LEU A 182 -10.56 0.58 14.48
N ASP A 183 -10.82 -0.20 15.53
CA ASP A 183 -10.44 -1.61 15.59
C ASP A 183 -11.60 -2.54 15.21
N GLY A 184 -11.21 -3.68 14.64
CA GLY A 184 -12.07 -4.82 14.42
C GLY A 184 -11.99 -5.84 15.56
N TRP A 185 -12.30 -7.09 15.23
CA TRP A 185 -12.23 -8.24 16.15
C TRP A 185 -10.89 -8.96 16.05
#